data_AF-A0A1E7Q614-F1
#
_entry.id   AF-A0A1E7Q614-F1
#
_cell.length_a   1.000
_cell.length_b   1.000
_cell.length_c   1.000
_cell.angle_alpha   90.00
_cell.angle_beta   90.00
_cell.angle_gamma   90.00
#
_symmetry.space_group_name_H-M   'P 1'
#
loop_
_entity.id
_entity.type
_entity.pdbx_description
1 polymer ?
#
loop_
_entity_poly.entity_id
_entity_poly.type
_entity_poly.pdbx_seq_one_letter_code
_entity_poly.pdbx_strand_id
1 'polypeptide(L)'
;MEFKKISGFDFVKIGEAYFSNKELKATHAGKSLENWKLKLKLVVNENILNAEQSAYLVLKDNTILYVGYFSNSFKERWWKKKGYFWHGDKLDNEVNALVKSGYNVTVWISVNPYIGKINISKHIEDAIIMEYADKGIINKVGKKINKNSANTLSVREILNIQK
;
A
#
# COMPACT_ATOMS: atom_id res chain seq x y z
N MET A 1 8.13 3.45 18.38
CA MET A 1 7.18 3.07 17.32
C MET A 1 6.32 4.28 17.00
N GLU A 2 6.11 4.57 15.72
CA GLU A 2 5.34 5.74 15.28
C GLU A 2 3.95 5.28 14.81
N PHE A 3 2.91 6.01 15.22
CA PHE A 3 1.51 5.73 14.87
C PHE A 3 0.86 6.94 14.20
N LYS A 4 -0.08 6.69 13.29
CA LYS A 4 -0.89 7.72 12.62
C LYS A 4 -2.33 7.25 12.46
N LYS A 5 -3.27 8.19 12.56
CA LYS A 5 -4.68 7.96 12.23
C LYS A 5 -4.97 8.56 10.86
N ILE A 6 -5.45 7.74 9.91
CA ILE A 6 -5.79 8.14 8.53
C ILE A 6 -7.20 7.64 8.23
N SER A 7 -8.10 8.55 7.83
CA SER A 7 -9.51 8.23 7.55
C SER A 7 -10.21 7.47 8.69
N GLY A 8 -9.84 7.75 9.94
CA GLY A 8 -10.36 7.08 11.14
C GLY A 8 -9.62 5.80 11.54
N PHE A 9 -8.77 5.24 10.69
CA PHE A 9 -8.05 3.98 10.95
C PHE A 9 -6.65 4.23 11.50
N ASP A 10 -6.20 3.39 12.44
CA ASP A 10 -4.88 3.49 13.04
C ASP A 10 -3.85 2.67 12.27
N PHE A 11 -2.70 3.30 11.98
CA PHE A 11 -1.58 2.73 11.25
C PHE A 11 -0.30 2.83 12.08
N VAL A 12 0.59 1.85 11.92
CA VAL A 12 1.92 1.83 12.52
C VAL A 12 2.99 1.83 11.44
N LYS A 13 4.06 2.62 11.64
CA LYS A 13 5.21 2.65 10.74
C LYS A 13 6.01 1.37 10.90
N ILE A 14 6.26 0.67 9.80
CA ILE A 14 6.97 -0.61 9.82
C ILE A 14 8.30 -0.58 9.07
N GLY A 15 8.48 0.37 8.14
CA GLY A 15 9.73 0.46 7.42
C GLY A 15 9.94 1.76 6.64
N GLU A 16 11.17 1.90 6.16
CA GLU A 16 11.65 3.06 5.43
C GLU A 16 12.36 2.59 4.15
N ALA A 17 12.08 3.27 3.04
CA ALA A 17 12.74 3.00 1.78
C ALA A 17 14.18 3.55 1.82
N TYR A 18 15.13 2.77 1.31
CA TYR A 18 16.53 3.17 1.23
C TYR A 18 17.22 2.51 0.03
N PHE A 19 18.37 3.05 -0.39
CA PHE A 19 19.24 2.37 -1.35
C PHE A 19 20.23 1.46 -0.63
N SER A 20 20.18 0.18 -0.97
CA SER A 20 21.13 -0.82 -0.52
C SER A 20 22.45 -0.70 -1.31
N ASN A 21 23.57 -0.95 -0.63
CA ASN A 21 24.89 -1.07 -1.28
C ASN A 21 24.96 -2.28 -2.21
N LYS A 22 24.11 -3.29 -1.96
CA LYS A 22 23.93 -4.47 -2.82
C LYS A 22 22.74 -4.25 -3.73
N GLU A 23 22.89 -4.60 -5.00
CA GLU A 23 21.82 -4.64 -5.98
C GLU A 23 21.05 -5.96 -5.92
N LEU A 24 19.79 -5.92 -6.36
CA LEU A 24 19.00 -7.11 -6.65
C LEU A 24 19.38 -7.62 -8.04
N LYS A 25 19.99 -8.80 -8.08
CA LYS A 25 20.18 -9.55 -9.33
C LYS A 25 18.89 -10.32 -9.63
N ALA A 26 18.04 -9.78 -10.50
CA ALA A 26 16.78 -10.39 -10.91
C ALA A 26 16.44 -10.07 -12.36
N THR A 27 15.55 -10.89 -12.94
CA THR A 27 14.98 -10.68 -14.28
C THR A 27 13.52 -10.28 -14.14
N HIS A 28 13.08 -9.28 -14.90
CA HIS A 28 11.69 -8.84 -15.01
C HIS A 28 11.28 -8.79 -16.49
N ALA A 29 10.18 -9.46 -16.86
CA ALA A 29 9.71 -9.56 -18.25
C ALA A 29 10.81 -9.99 -19.26
N GLY A 30 11.65 -10.95 -18.87
CA GLY A 30 12.75 -11.45 -19.69
C GLY A 30 13.99 -10.55 -19.76
N LYS A 31 13.98 -9.36 -19.13
CA LYS A 31 15.12 -8.43 -19.08
C LYS A 31 15.76 -8.43 -17.70
N SER A 32 17.10 -8.40 -17.66
CA SER A 32 17.82 -8.19 -16.40
C SER A 32 17.50 -6.81 -15.85
N LEU A 33 17.18 -6.74 -14.56
CA LEU A 33 17.06 -5.46 -13.85
C LEU A 33 18.46 -4.96 -13.54
N GLU A 34 18.85 -3.89 -14.21
CA GLU A 34 20.13 -3.24 -13.95
C GLU A 34 20.02 -2.37 -12.68
N ASN A 35 20.99 -2.53 -11.77
CA ASN A 35 21.21 -1.63 -10.63
C ASN A 35 20.00 -1.42 -9.69
N TRP A 36 19.08 -2.39 -9.57
CA TRP A 36 17.93 -2.26 -8.68
C TRP A 36 18.35 -2.34 -7.21
N LYS A 37 18.50 -1.19 -6.56
CA LYS A 37 19.02 -1.08 -5.17
C LYS A 37 17.97 -0.67 -4.14
N LEU A 38 16.75 -0.34 -4.58
CA LEU A 38 15.69 0.15 -3.69
C LEU A 38 15.19 -0.96 -2.76
N LYS A 39 15.32 -0.77 -1.45
CA LYS A 39 14.93 -1.72 -0.41
C LYS A 39 14.11 -1.06 0.68
N LEU A 40 13.34 -1.88 1.38
CA LEU A 40 12.64 -1.54 2.61
C LEU A 40 13.48 -1.98 3.80
N LYS A 41 13.85 -1.05 4.67
CA LYS A 41 14.44 -1.32 5.99
C LYS A 41 13.32 -1.39 7.01
N LEU A 42 13.17 -2.52 7.70
CA LEU A 42 12.22 -2.62 8.80
C LEU A 42 12.70 -1.78 9.98
N VAL A 43 11.77 -1.05 10.62
CA VAL A 43 12.01 -0.27 11.84
C VAL A 43 11.27 -0.83 13.05
N VAL A 44 10.72 -2.04 12.89
CA VAL A 44 10.01 -2.83 13.91
C VAL A 44 10.56 -4.25 13.90
N ASN A 45 10.13 -5.07 14.85
CA ASN A 45 10.50 -6.47 14.92
C ASN A 45 10.16 -7.24 13.63
N GLU A 46 11.05 -8.14 13.18
CA GLU A 46 10.87 -8.92 11.95
C GLU A 46 9.64 -9.84 11.95
N ASN A 47 9.04 -10.12 13.11
CA ASN A 47 7.75 -10.81 13.20
C ASN A 47 6.64 -10.11 12.39
N ILE A 48 6.79 -8.82 12.09
CA ILE A 48 5.90 -8.09 11.18
C ILE A 48 5.79 -8.73 9.80
N LEU A 49 6.80 -9.48 9.37
CA LEU A 49 6.78 -10.24 8.11
C LEU A 49 5.65 -11.28 8.09
N ASN A 50 5.27 -11.80 9.25
CA ASN A 50 4.18 -12.78 9.40
C ASN A 50 2.82 -12.11 9.63
N ALA A 51 2.73 -10.77 9.54
CA ALA A 51 1.44 -10.09 9.62
C ALA A 51 0.50 -10.63 8.54
N GLU A 52 -0.69 -11.02 8.98
CA GLU A 52 -1.80 -11.44 8.13
C GLU A 52 -2.39 -10.27 7.33
N GLN A 53 -3.44 -10.54 6.56
CA GLN A 53 -4.11 -9.58 5.70
C GLN A 53 -4.31 -8.22 6.39
N SER A 54 -3.74 -7.18 5.79
CA SER A 54 -3.79 -5.82 6.32
C SER A 54 -3.80 -4.80 5.18
N ALA A 55 -4.27 -3.59 5.49
CA ALA A 55 -4.11 -2.43 4.64
C ALA A 55 -2.75 -1.79 4.91
N TYR A 56 -2.13 -1.18 3.91
CA TYR A 56 -0.87 -0.48 4.05
C TYR A 56 -0.86 0.85 3.29
N LEU A 57 0.01 1.73 3.74
CA LEU A 57 0.26 3.03 3.14
C LEU A 57 1.73 3.15 2.77
N VAL A 58 1.99 3.85 1.68
CA VAL A 58 3.31 4.39 1.34
C VAL A 58 3.21 5.91 1.42
N LEU A 59 4.04 6.53 2.25
CA LEU A 59 4.02 7.97 2.51
C LEU A 59 5.33 8.61 2.04
N LYS A 60 5.24 9.78 1.42
CA LYS A 60 6.36 10.71 1.14
C LYS A 60 6.27 11.87 2.13
N ASP A 61 7.24 12.02 3.04
CA ASP A 61 7.30 13.09 4.06
C ASP A 61 5.95 13.33 4.78
N ASN A 62 5.24 12.25 5.13
CA ASN A 62 3.89 12.23 5.71
C ASN A 62 2.70 12.43 4.75
N THR A 63 2.92 12.71 3.48
CA THR A 63 1.86 12.75 2.47
C THR A 63 1.63 11.35 1.90
N ILE A 64 0.37 10.92 1.80
CA ILE A 64 0.02 9.62 1.21
C ILE A 64 0.40 9.62 -0.27
N LEU A 65 1.29 8.69 -0.64
CA LEU A 65 1.70 8.45 -2.02
C LEU A 65 0.86 7.32 -2.63
N TYR A 66 0.65 6.25 -1.86
CA TYR A 66 -0.05 5.05 -2.31
C TYR A 66 -0.73 4.34 -1.13
N VAL A 67 -1.85 3.69 -1.42
CA VAL A 67 -2.60 2.85 -0.49
C VAL A 67 -2.76 1.47 -1.11
N GLY A 68 -2.66 0.42 -0.34
CA GLY A 68 -3.07 -0.89 -0.82
C GLY A 68 -3.49 -1.82 0.29
N TYR A 69 -3.88 -3.03 -0.08
CA TYR A 69 -4.01 -4.14 0.87
C TYR A 69 -3.30 -5.38 0.34
N PHE A 70 -3.04 -6.34 1.23
CA PHE A 70 -2.60 -7.68 0.85
C PHE A 70 -3.50 -8.70 1.53
N SER A 71 -3.90 -9.75 0.80
CA SER A 71 -4.82 -10.80 1.29
C SER A 71 -4.11 -11.98 1.95
N ASN A 72 -2.79 -12.02 1.86
CA ASN A 72 -1.91 -13.08 2.35
C ASN A 72 -1.05 -12.53 3.50
N SER A 73 0.27 -12.70 3.47
CA SER A 73 1.18 -12.15 4.48
C SER A 73 1.96 -10.94 3.99
N PHE A 74 2.43 -10.11 4.91
CA PHE A 74 3.33 -9.00 4.58
C PHE A 74 4.60 -9.51 3.86
N LYS A 75 5.13 -10.66 4.28
CA LYS A 75 6.29 -11.31 3.66
C LYS A 75 6.04 -11.62 2.18
N GLU A 76 4.89 -12.20 1.85
CA GLU A 76 4.55 -12.52 0.47
C GLU A 76 4.31 -11.28 -0.39
N ARG A 77 3.74 -10.22 0.19
CA ARG A 77 3.47 -8.97 -0.52
C ARG A 77 4.71 -8.12 -0.74
N TRP A 78 5.44 -7.82 0.33
CA TRP A 78 6.50 -6.80 0.36
C TRP A 78 7.90 -7.40 0.48
N TRP A 79 8.02 -8.65 0.93
CA TRP A 79 9.32 -9.29 1.18
C TRP A 79 9.67 -10.43 0.21
N LYS A 80 8.88 -10.61 -0.86
CA LYS A 80 9.07 -11.65 -1.90
C LYS A 80 10.48 -11.64 -2.49
N LYS A 81 11.07 -10.46 -2.65
CA LYS A 81 12.45 -10.26 -3.10
C LYS A 81 13.33 -9.83 -1.92
N LYS A 82 13.24 -10.45 -0.75
CA LYS A 82 14.11 -10.16 0.42
C LYS A 82 14.15 -8.66 0.80
N GLY A 83 12.98 -8.02 0.76
CA GLY A 83 12.79 -6.61 1.08
C GLY A 83 13.20 -5.62 0.00
N TYR A 84 13.59 -6.04 -1.21
CA TYR A 84 13.66 -5.12 -2.35
C TYR A 84 12.24 -4.70 -2.74
N PHE A 85 12.06 -3.41 -3.04
CA PHE A 85 10.78 -2.91 -3.56
C PHE A 85 10.46 -3.66 -4.85
N TRP A 86 9.29 -4.30 -4.84
CA TRP A 86 8.78 -5.15 -5.93
C TRP A 86 7.25 -5.15 -5.89
N HIS A 87 6.68 -3.96 -6.02
CA HIS A 87 5.24 -3.76 -5.87
C HIS A 87 4.54 -3.56 -7.21
N GLY A 88 5.26 -2.99 -8.18
CA GLY A 88 4.81 -2.72 -9.53
C GLY A 88 5.43 -1.44 -10.07
N ASP A 89 5.69 -1.42 -11.39
CA ASP A 89 6.55 -0.43 -12.05
C ASP A 89 6.24 1.02 -11.66
N LYS A 90 4.97 1.40 -11.58
CA LYS A 90 4.59 2.80 -11.29
C LYS A 90 4.99 3.23 -9.87
N LEU A 91 4.67 2.42 -8.86
CA LEU A 91 5.01 2.75 -7.48
C LEU A 91 6.52 2.64 -7.27
N ASP A 92 7.12 1.57 -7.78
CA ASP A 92 8.54 1.28 -7.61
C ASP A 92 9.41 2.37 -8.24
N ASN A 93 9.08 2.85 -9.45
CA ASN A 93 9.80 3.94 -10.11
C ASN A 93 9.64 5.28 -9.39
N GLU A 94 8.43 5.60 -8.91
CA GLU A 94 8.17 6.84 -8.17
C GLU A 94 8.96 6.86 -6.86
N VAL A 95 8.92 5.77 -6.07
CA VAL A 95 9.69 5.69 -4.83
C VAL A 95 11.20 5.76 -5.11
N ASN A 96 11.69 5.12 -6.18
CA ASN A 96 13.10 5.22 -6.58
C ASN A 96 13.52 6.67 -6.85
N ALA A 97 12.71 7.42 -7.61
CA ALA A 97 12.96 8.82 -7.92
C ALA A 97 12.92 9.71 -6.66
N LEU A 98 11.94 9.49 -5.79
CA LEU A 98 11.78 10.25 -4.54
C LEU A 98 12.96 10.04 -3.59
N VAL A 99 13.38 8.79 -3.36
CA VAL A 99 14.52 8.49 -2.48
C VAL A 99 15.82 9.03 -3.08
N LYS A 100 16.02 9.00 -4.40
CA LYS A 100 17.17 9.63 -5.07
C LYS A 100 17.21 11.14 -4.87
N SER A 101 16.04 11.77 -4.82
CA SER A 101 15.88 13.21 -4.62
C SER A 101 15.96 13.62 -3.14
N GLY A 102 16.26 12.69 -2.23
CA GLY A 102 16.43 12.96 -0.80
C GLY A 102 15.14 12.96 0.02
N TYR A 103 13.99 12.59 -0.58
CA TYR A 103 12.73 12.50 0.16
C TYR A 103 12.66 11.24 1.02
N ASN A 104 11.97 11.34 2.16
CA ASN A 104 11.73 10.19 3.02
C ASN A 104 10.47 9.45 2.56
N VAL A 105 10.63 8.18 2.21
CA VAL A 105 9.51 7.29 1.87
C VAL A 105 9.36 6.20 2.92
N THR A 106 8.16 6.07 3.49
CA THR A 106 7.86 5.14 4.59
C THR A 106 6.71 4.20 4.25
N VAL A 107 6.72 3.00 4.84
CA VAL A 107 5.65 2.01 4.73
C VAL A 107 4.99 1.81 6.09
N TRP A 108 3.66 1.81 6.07
CA TRP A 108 2.80 1.72 7.24
C TRP A 108 1.77 0.62 7.05
N ILE A 109 1.34 -0.06 8.11
CA ILE A 109 0.25 -1.05 8.05
C ILE A 109 -0.84 -0.73 9.07
N SER A 110 -2.08 -1.12 8.79
CA SER A 110 -3.18 -0.91 9.74
C SER A 110 -3.01 -1.83 10.94
N VAL A 111 -3.26 -1.27 12.13
CA VAL A 111 -3.03 -1.96 13.42
C VAL A 111 -4.11 -3.00 13.69
N ASN A 112 -5.38 -2.66 13.40
CA ASN A 112 -6.51 -3.54 13.63
C ASN A 112 -7.49 -3.47 12.43
N PRO A 113 -7.32 -4.31 11.40
CA PRO A 113 -8.19 -4.31 10.25
C PRO A 113 -9.46 -5.16 10.45
N TYR A 114 -10.05 -5.20 11.65
CA TYR A 114 -11.20 -6.06 11.94
C TYR A 114 -12.43 -5.32 12.46
N ILE A 115 -13.59 -5.81 12.04
CA ILE A 115 -14.89 -5.57 12.70
C ILE A 115 -15.43 -6.94 13.13
N GLY A 116 -15.38 -7.22 14.43
CA GLY A 116 -15.63 -8.55 14.96
C GLY A 116 -14.62 -9.55 14.39
N LYS A 117 -15.11 -10.57 13.65
CA LYS A 117 -14.27 -11.60 13.00
C LYS A 117 -13.98 -11.30 11.52
N ILE A 118 -14.50 -10.20 10.98
CA ILE A 118 -14.40 -9.89 9.56
C ILE A 118 -13.22 -8.95 9.34
N ASN A 119 -12.27 -9.38 8.51
CA ASN A 119 -11.17 -8.52 8.08
C ASN A 119 -11.66 -7.51 7.02
N ILE A 120 -11.50 -6.22 7.29
CA ILE A 120 -11.97 -5.10 6.47
C ILE A 120 -10.84 -4.38 5.73
N SER A 121 -9.67 -5.01 5.54
CA SER A 121 -8.50 -4.36 4.90
C SER A 121 -8.79 -3.76 3.52
N LYS A 122 -9.57 -4.47 2.69
CA LYS A 122 -9.98 -3.96 1.37
C LYS A 122 -10.86 -2.73 1.49
N HIS A 123 -11.77 -2.73 2.48
CA HIS A 123 -12.63 -1.57 2.75
C HIS A 123 -11.81 -0.38 3.26
N ILE A 124 -10.82 -0.59 4.12
CA ILE A 124 -9.88 0.44 4.57
C ILE A 124 -9.16 1.06 3.35
N GLU A 125 -8.63 0.22 2.45
CA GLU A 125 -8.00 0.71 1.21
C GLU A 125 -8.96 1.57 0.38
N ASP A 126 -10.18 1.09 0.11
CA ASP A 126 -11.14 1.85 -0.70
C ASP A 126 -11.55 3.16 -0.03
N ALA A 127 -11.79 3.16 1.29
CA ALA A 127 -12.14 4.35 2.05
C ALA A 127 -11.09 5.46 1.90
N ILE A 128 -9.82 5.10 2.07
CA ILE A 128 -8.71 6.06 1.94
C ILE A 128 -8.54 6.49 0.47
N ILE A 129 -8.65 5.57 -0.50
CA ILE A 129 -8.58 5.95 -1.93
C ILE A 129 -9.68 6.96 -2.28
N MET A 130 -10.91 6.76 -1.81
CA MET A 130 -12.03 7.66 -2.09
C MET A 130 -11.82 9.05 -1.46
N GLU A 131 -11.29 9.13 -0.24
CA GLU A 131 -11.02 10.42 0.43
C GLU A 131 -9.82 11.17 -0.18
N TYR A 132 -8.86 10.45 -0.77
CA TYR A 132 -7.61 11.01 -1.29
C TYR A 132 -7.49 10.97 -2.82
N ALA A 133 -8.54 10.60 -3.56
CA ALA A 133 -8.52 10.41 -5.02
C ALA A 133 -8.00 11.66 -5.77
N ASP A 134 -8.44 12.84 -5.34
CA ASP A 134 -8.10 14.14 -5.93
C ASP A 134 -6.81 14.75 -5.37
N LYS A 135 -6.20 14.11 -4.37
CA LYS A 135 -4.96 14.55 -3.71
C LYS A 135 -3.69 13.96 -4.36
N GLY A 136 -3.81 13.44 -5.58
CA GLY A 136 -2.66 13.00 -6.38
C GLY A 136 -2.08 11.62 -6.04
N ILE A 137 -2.78 10.77 -5.28
CA ILE A 137 -2.30 9.41 -4.97
C ILE A 137 -2.06 8.58 -6.24
N ILE A 138 -1.06 7.69 -6.22
CA ILE A 138 -0.62 6.91 -7.39
C ILE A 138 -1.68 5.93 -7.88
N ASN A 139 -2.53 5.42 -6.97
CA ASN A 139 -3.56 4.41 -7.22
C ASN A 139 -4.35 4.69 -8.52
N LYS A 140 -4.50 3.66 -9.37
CA LYS A 140 -5.29 3.76 -10.61
C LYS A 140 -6.75 3.35 -10.40
N VAL A 141 -6.96 2.36 -9.53
CA VAL A 141 -8.26 1.78 -9.23
C VAL A 141 -8.91 2.54 -8.07
N GLY A 142 -10.23 2.58 -8.02
CA GLY A 142 -11.00 3.11 -6.90
C GLY A 142 -11.28 4.62 -6.93
N LYS A 143 -10.52 5.40 -7.71
CA LYS A 143 -10.66 6.87 -7.79
C LYS A 143 -12.02 7.37 -8.26
N LYS A 144 -12.77 6.54 -8.99
CA LYS A 144 -14.10 6.89 -9.52
C LYS A 144 -15.23 6.21 -8.76
N ILE A 145 -14.98 5.54 -7.63
CA ILE A 145 -16.03 4.80 -6.90
C ILE A 145 -17.19 5.73 -6.53
N ASN A 146 -16.91 6.89 -5.92
CA ASN A 146 -17.96 7.85 -5.55
C ASN A 146 -18.74 8.35 -6.77
N LYS A 147 -18.04 8.72 -7.85
CA LYS A 147 -18.68 9.17 -9.10
C LYS A 147 -19.53 8.07 -9.72
N ASN A 148 -19.04 6.83 -9.75
CA ASN A 148 -19.76 5.71 -10.32
C ASN A 148 -20.99 5.40 -9.48
N SER A 149 -20.85 5.31 -8.16
CA SER A 149 -21.96 5.06 -7.23
C SER A 149 -23.07 6.09 -7.35
N ALA A 150 -22.75 7.37 -7.60
CA ALA A 150 -23.75 8.41 -7.82
C ALA A 150 -24.49 8.29 -9.16
N ASN A 151 -23.94 7.56 -10.13
CA ASN A 151 -24.47 7.44 -11.50
C ASN A 151 -24.95 6.01 -11.83
N THR A 152 -25.01 5.11 -10.85
CA THR A 152 -25.41 3.71 -11.04
C THR A 152 -26.39 3.29 -9.96
N LEU A 153 -27.34 2.43 -10.32
CA LEU A 153 -28.22 1.77 -9.37
C LEU A 153 -27.51 0.56 -8.73
N SER A 154 -27.77 0.33 -7.45
CA SER A 154 -27.42 -0.91 -6.78
C SER A 154 -28.24 -2.08 -7.33
N VAL A 155 -27.71 -3.30 -7.22
CA VAL A 155 -28.44 -4.53 -7.60
C VAL A 155 -29.78 -4.63 -6.87
N ARG A 156 -29.84 -4.14 -5.63
CA ARG A 156 -31.06 -4.11 -4.83
C ARG A 156 -32.15 -3.22 -5.47
N GLU A 157 -31.78 -2.04 -5.93
CA GLU A 157 -32.67 -1.11 -6.63
C GLU A 157 -33.12 -1.71 -7.97
N ILE A 158 -32.19 -2.34 -8.71
CA ILE A 158 -32.49 -2.99 -10.00
C ILE A 158 -33.49 -4.15 -9.82
N LEU A 159 -33.30 -4.97 -8.79
CA LEU A 159 -34.12 -6.15 -8.53
C LEU A 159 -35.34 -5.88 -7.64
N ASN A 160 -35.57 -4.63 -7.23
CA ASN A 160 -36.67 -4.21 -6.35
C ASN A 160 -36.76 -5.01 -5.03
N ILE A 161 -35.62 -5.36 -4.41
CA ILE A 161 -35.60 -6.16 -3.18
C ILE A 161 -35.94 -5.28 -1.95
N GLN A 162 -37.06 -5.59 -1.29
CA GLN A 162 -37.49 -4.92 -0.05
C GLN A 162 -36.69 -5.38 1.18
N LYS A 163 -36.77 -4.59 2.26
CA LYS A 163 -35.89 -4.67 3.44
C LYS A 163 -36.41 -5.66 4.47
#